data_AF-A0A6S7JDD4-F1
#
_entry.id   AF-A0A6S7JDD4-F1
#
_cell.length_a   1.000
_cell.length_b   1.000
_cell.length_c   1.000
_cell.angle_alpha   90.00
_cell.angle_beta   90.00
_cell.angle_gamma   90.00
#
_symmetry.space_group_name_H-M   'P 1'
#
loop_
_entity.id
_entity.type
_entity.pdbx_description
1 polymer ?
#
loop_
_entity_poly.entity_id
_entity_poly.type
_entity_poly.pdbx_seq_one_letter_code
_entity_poly.pdbx_strand_id
1 'polypeptide(L)'
;MGIGVKVAQALLFAFNFVFVLIGLAGIITGALIRLKYDKYEELTSKDIGGVSILLIALGGIIFIVAFFGCCGAIRKSVIMLTIFIVLMVILLVIEVAAAITAYVYKDKVKDYVGEGMDYALKHYDEKKYKEAFDTVQKEFDCCGKDGVSDYTNPKPYNITTIPDSCCSNLTMVANQKVCTKLNAYQK
;
A
#
# COMPACT_ATOMS: atom_id res chain seq x y z
N MET A 1 -6.54 -21.80 -38.92
CA MET A 1 -6.07 -20.79 -37.95
C MET A 1 -4.56 -20.64 -38.13
N GLY A 2 -4.08 -19.45 -38.49
CA GLY A 2 -2.66 -19.18 -38.69
C GLY A 2 -1.84 -19.29 -37.39
N ILE A 3 -0.52 -19.47 -37.52
CA ILE A 3 0.42 -19.60 -36.39
C ILE A 3 0.30 -18.42 -35.41
N GLY A 4 0.17 -17.19 -35.92
CA GLY A 4 0.03 -15.99 -35.10
C GLY A 4 -1.17 -16.00 -34.14
N VAL A 5 -2.31 -16.56 -34.58
CA VAL A 5 -3.51 -16.66 -33.73
C VAL A 5 -3.30 -17.64 -32.57
N LYS A 6 -2.60 -18.75 -32.82
CA LYS A 6 -2.27 -19.73 -31.77
C LYS A 6 -1.31 -19.13 -30.74
N VAL A 7 -0.31 -18.39 -31.19
CA VAL A 7 0.65 -17.69 -30.32
C VAL A 7 -0.08 -16.65 -29.47
N ALA A 8 -0.92 -15.80 -30.06
CA ALA A 8 -1.68 -14.80 -29.33
C ALA A 8 -2.60 -15.43 -28.26
N GLN A 9 -3.27 -16.53 -28.59
CA GLN A 9 -4.11 -17.26 -27.63
C GLN A 9 -3.31 -17.85 -26.46
N ALA A 10 -2.13 -18.41 -26.74
CA ALA A 10 -1.25 -18.96 -25.71
C ALA A 10 -0.73 -17.86 -24.77
N LEU A 11 -0.32 -16.71 -25.32
CA LEU A 11 0.11 -15.55 -24.54
C LEU A 11 -1.02 -14.99 -23.69
N LEU A 12 -2.22 -14.84 -24.26
CA LEU A 12 -3.39 -14.36 -23.53
C LEU A 12 -3.73 -15.28 -22.36
N PHE A 13 -3.70 -16.60 -22.57
CA PHE A 13 -3.93 -17.56 -21.51
C PHE A 13 -2.84 -17.50 -20.43
N ALA A 14 -1.57 -17.52 -20.81
CA ALA A 14 -0.45 -17.50 -19.87
C ALA A 14 -0.46 -16.23 -18.99
N PHE A 15 -0.67 -15.07 -19.62
CA PHE A 15 -0.75 -13.79 -18.91
C PHE A 15 -1.93 -13.78 -17.94
N ASN A 16 -3.15 -14.06 -18.40
CA ASN A 16 -4.33 -14.06 -17.52
C ASN A 16 -4.24 -15.13 -16.42
N PHE A 17 -3.58 -16.26 -16.66
CA PHE A 17 -3.38 -17.27 -15.63
C PHE A 17 -2.53 -16.74 -14.47
N VAL A 18 -1.48 -15.97 -14.77
CA VAL A 18 -0.69 -15.28 -13.73
C VAL A 18 -1.57 -14.29 -12.96
N PHE A 19 -2.44 -13.51 -13.62
CA PHE A 19 -3.35 -12.60 -12.92
C PHE A 19 -4.39 -13.32 -12.05
N VAL A 20 -4.87 -14.49 -12.46
CA VAL A 20 -5.72 -15.33 -11.61
C VAL A 20 -4.99 -15.68 -10.31
N LEU A 21 -3.73 -16.10 -10.39
CA LEU A 21 -2.93 -16.42 -9.20
C LEU A 21 -2.68 -15.19 -8.32
N ILE A 22 -2.37 -14.03 -8.92
CA ILE A 22 -2.18 -12.77 -8.20
C ILE A 22 -3.47 -12.34 -7.51
N GLY A 23 -4.61 -12.40 -8.21
CA GLY A 23 -5.92 -12.06 -7.65
C GLY A 23 -6.29 -12.95 -6.45
N LEU A 24 -6.09 -14.27 -6.58
CA LEU A 24 -6.30 -15.21 -5.48
C LEU A 24 -5.37 -14.93 -4.30
N ALA A 25 -4.09 -14.68 -4.55
CA ALA A 25 -3.13 -14.32 -3.51
C ALA A 25 -3.55 -13.03 -2.78
N GLY A 26 -4.02 -12.01 -3.51
CA GLY A 26 -4.53 -10.77 -2.93
C GLY A 26 -5.75 -11.00 -2.03
N ILE A 27 -6.73 -11.77 -2.49
CA ILE A 27 -7.93 -12.12 -1.70
C ILE A 27 -7.55 -12.87 -0.43
N ILE A 28 -6.69 -13.89 -0.54
CA ILE A 28 -6.25 -14.71 0.60
C ILE A 28 -5.49 -13.85 1.60
N THR A 29 -4.50 -13.07 1.15
CA THR A 29 -3.73 -12.20 2.03
C THR A 29 -4.62 -11.16 2.70
N GLY A 30 -5.53 -10.52 1.97
CA GLY A 30 -6.47 -9.56 2.53
C GLY A 30 -7.39 -10.17 3.59
N ALA A 31 -7.94 -11.36 3.32
CA ALA A 31 -8.76 -12.10 4.28
C ALA A 31 -7.96 -12.53 5.52
N LEU A 32 -6.72 -13.00 5.35
CA LEU A 32 -5.85 -13.38 6.46
C LEU A 32 -5.50 -12.18 7.34
N ILE A 33 -5.23 -11.02 6.74
CA ILE A 33 -5.02 -9.76 7.48
C ILE A 33 -6.29 -9.45 8.27
N ARG A 34 -7.45 -9.41 7.62
CA ARG A 34 -8.73 -9.11 8.28
C ARG A 34 -8.99 -10.02 9.49
N LEU A 35 -8.88 -11.34 9.32
CA LEU A 35 -9.11 -12.31 10.40
C LEU A 35 -8.10 -12.22 11.56
N LYS A 36 -6.86 -11.84 11.28
CA LYS A 36 -5.84 -11.65 12.31
C LYS A 36 -6.10 -10.38 13.12
N TYR A 37 -6.49 -9.29 12.48
CA TYR A 37 -6.65 -7.98 13.13
C TYR A 37 -8.06 -7.74 13.72
N ASP A 38 -9.11 -8.40 13.20
CA ASP A 38 -10.46 -8.39 13.81
C ASP A 38 -10.44 -8.90 15.26
N LYS A 39 -9.52 -9.83 15.59
CA LYS A 39 -9.34 -10.34 16.97
C LYS A 39 -8.69 -9.35 17.94
N TYR A 40 -8.17 -8.23 17.45
CA TYR A 40 -7.53 -7.19 18.26
C TYR A 40 -8.25 -5.84 18.16
N GLU A 41 -9.50 -5.79 17.65
CA GLU A 41 -10.28 -4.56 17.48
C GLU A 41 -10.49 -3.79 18.80
N GLU A 42 -10.50 -4.45 19.97
CA GLU A 42 -10.54 -3.75 21.27
C GLU A 42 -9.20 -3.11 21.68
N LEU A 43 -8.08 -3.51 21.10
CA LEU A 43 -6.73 -3.06 21.46
C LEU A 43 -6.03 -2.27 20.34
N THR A 44 -6.62 -2.23 19.14
CA THR A 44 -5.95 -1.77 17.93
C THR A 44 -6.85 -0.78 17.18
N SER A 45 -6.70 0.51 17.48
CA SER A 45 -7.32 1.63 16.74
C SER A 45 -6.76 1.81 15.31
N LYS A 46 -6.23 0.75 14.69
CA LYS A 46 -5.42 0.80 13.45
C LYS A 46 -6.39 0.59 12.30
N ASP A 47 -6.42 1.55 11.38
CA ASP A 47 -7.25 1.53 10.16
C ASP A 47 -6.76 0.48 9.12
N ILE A 48 -6.20 -0.64 9.59
CA ILE A 48 -5.83 -1.82 8.81
C ILE A 48 -7.06 -2.44 8.15
N GLY A 49 -8.25 -2.19 8.73
CA GLY A 49 -9.53 -2.54 8.12
C GLY A 49 -9.66 -2.03 6.69
N GLY A 50 -9.34 -0.75 6.45
CA GLY A 50 -9.39 -0.16 5.11
C GLY A 50 -8.46 -0.84 4.11
N VAL A 51 -7.19 -1.05 4.49
CA VAL A 51 -6.17 -1.67 3.62
C VAL A 51 -6.54 -3.12 3.27
N SER A 52 -7.01 -3.90 4.25
CA SER A 52 -7.42 -5.29 4.01
C SER A 52 -8.63 -5.39 3.08
N ILE A 53 -9.65 -4.53 3.27
CA ILE A 53 -10.83 -4.49 2.41
C ILE A 53 -10.46 -4.10 0.98
N LEU A 54 -9.60 -3.09 0.81
CA LEU A 54 -9.11 -2.68 -0.51
C LEU A 54 -8.34 -3.81 -1.21
N LEU A 55 -7.50 -4.55 -0.48
CA LEU A 55 -6.74 -5.67 -1.04
C LEU A 55 -7.65 -6.81 -1.52
N ILE A 56 -8.70 -7.14 -0.73
CA ILE A 56 -9.71 -8.13 -1.12
C ILE A 56 -10.49 -7.67 -2.35
N ALA A 57 -10.95 -6.41 -2.37
CA ALA A 57 -11.73 -5.86 -3.47
C ALA A 57 -10.94 -5.83 -4.78
N LEU A 58 -9.71 -5.32 -4.75
CA LEU A 58 -8.81 -5.29 -5.91
C LEU A 58 -8.45 -6.70 -6.39
N GLY A 59 -8.11 -7.60 -5.46
CA GLY A 59 -7.83 -9.00 -5.78
C GLY A 59 -9.03 -9.71 -6.44
N GLY A 60 -10.23 -9.43 -5.95
CA GLY A 60 -11.50 -9.91 -6.52
C GLY A 60 -11.73 -9.43 -7.95
N ILE A 61 -11.55 -8.13 -8.21
CA ILE A 61 -11.69 -7.55 -9.56
C ILE A 61 -10.67 -8.20 -10.52
N ILE A 62 -9.40 -8.29 -10.11
CA ILE A 62 -8.33 -8.91 -10.92
C ILE A 62 -8.69 -10.36 -11.24
N PHE A 63 -9.12 -11.13 -10.23
CA PHE A 63 -9.51 -12.53 -10.40
C PHE A 63 -10.67 -12.69 -11.40
N ILE A 64 -11.74 -11.89 -11.26
CA ILE A 64 -12.92 -11.97 -12.15
C ILE A 64 -12.53 -11.66 -13.60
N VAL A 65 -11.81 -10.56 -13.83
CA VAL A 65 -11.39 -10.15 -15.18
C VAL A 65 -10.49 -11.22 -15.79
N ALA A 66 -9.48 -11.68 -15.05
CA ALA A 66 -8.53 -12.67 -15.54
C ALA A 66 -9.18 -14.05 -15.77
N PHE A 67 -10.16 -14.43 -14.96
CA PHE A 67 -10.93 -15.67 -15.15
C PHE A 67 -11.69 -15.66 -16.49
N PHE A 68 -12.37 -14.56 -16.83
CA PHE A 68 -13.02 -14.44 -18.14
C PHE A 68 -12.02 -14.44 -19.30
N GLY A 69 -10.83 -13.85 -19.12
CA GLY A 69 -9.74 -13.92 -20.10
C GLY A 69 -9.25 -15.36 -20.35
N CYS A 70 -8.97 -16.11 -19.28
CA CYS A 70 -8.56 -17.52 -19.36
C CYS A 70 -9.65 -18.41 -19.97
N CYS A 71 -10.88 -18.33 -19.45
CA CYS A 71 -11.99 -19.13 -19.95
C CYS A 71 -12.36 -18.79 -21.40
N GLY A 72 -12.30 -17.51 -21.78
CA GLY A 72 -12.51 -17.05 -23.16
C GLY A 72 -11.47 -17.62 -24.12
N ALA A 73 -10.20 -17.63 -23.72
CA ALA A 73 -9.11 -18.20 -24.51
C ALA A 73 -9.25 -19.72 -24.68
N ILE A 74 -9.54 -20.47 -23.60
CA ILE A 74 -9.68 -21.93 -23.64
C ILE A 74 -10.92 -22.34 -24.45
N ARG A 75 -12.09 -21.75 -24.14
CA ARG A 75 -13.37 -22.12 -24.77
C ARG A 75 -13.52 -21.55 -26.18
N LYS A 76 -12.55 -20.74 -26.65
CA LYS A 76 -12.64 -19.98 -27.91
C LYS A 76 -13.97 -19.24 -28.04
N SER A 77 -14.51 -18.78 -26.92
CA SER A 77 -15.83 -18.16 -26.84
C SER A 77 -15.69 -16.67 -27.07
N VAL A 78 -16.23 -16.19 -28.19
CA VAL A 78 -16.25 -14.77 -28.54
C VAL A 78 -16.95 -13.96 -27.44
N ILE A 79 -18.07 -14.46 -26.90
CA ILE A 79 -18.83 -13.75 -25.86
C ILE A 79 -17.97 -13.50 -24.60
N MET A 80 -17.24 -14.52 -24.13
CA MET A 80 -16.38 -14.38 -22.93
C MET A 80 -15.21 -13.44 -23.17
N LEU A 81 -14.62 -13.47 -24.37
CA LEU A 81 -13.57 -12.53 -24.76
C LEU A 81 -14.11 -11.10 -24.90
N THR A 82 -15.32 -10.91 -25.42
CA THR A 82 -15.99 -9.61 -25.47
C THR A 82 -16.23 -9.06 -24.07
N ILE A 83 -16.72 -9.89 -23.14
CA ILE A 83 -16.90 -9.49 -21.73
C ILE A 83 -15.56 -9.04 -21.12
N PHE A 84 -14.49 -9.81 -21.33
CA PHE A 84 -13.14 -9.44 -20.88
C PHE A 84 -12.70 -8.07 -21.41
N ILE A 85 -12.88 -7.81 -22.72
CA ILE A 85 -12.52 -6.53 -23.34
C ILE A 85 -13.36 -5.39 -22.76
N VAL A 86 -14.68 -5.59 -22.62
CA VAL A 86 -15.59 -4.56 -22.05
C VAL A 86 -15.19 -4.23 -20.62
N LEU A 87 -14.89 -5.23 -19.78
CA LEU A 87 -14.41 -5.01 -18.41
C LEU A 87 -13.09 -4.24 -18.39
N MET A 88 -12.14 -4.58 -19.25
CA MET A 88 -10.87 -3.85 -19.37
C MET A 88 -11.06 -2.39 -19.78
N VAL A 89 -11.97 -2.10 -20.71
CA VAL A 89 -12.27 -0.72 -21.12
C VAL A 89 -12.91 0.06 -19.96
N ILE A 90 -13.82 -0.56 -19.21
CA ILE A 90 -14.42 0.07 -18.03
C ILE A 90 -13.35 0.38 -16.98
N LEU A 91 -12.45 -0.57 -16.71
CA LEU A 91 -11.35 -0.35 -15.76
C LEU A 91 -10.43 0.77 -16.23
N LEU A 92 -10.09 0.83 -17.51
CA LEU A 92 -9.27 1.91 -18.06
C LEU A 92 -9.92 3.29 -17.86
N VAL A 93 -11.23 3.40 -18.08
CA VAL A 93 -11.97 4.65 -17.85
C VAL A 93 -11.94 5.04 -16.37
N ILE A 94 -12.13 4.07 -15.47
CA ILE A 94 -12.06 4.27 -14.02
C ILE A 94 -10.65 4.71 -13.61
N GLU A 95 -9.60 4.08 -14.12
CA GLU A 95 -8.20 4.41 -13.83
C GLU A 95 -7.85 5.83 -14.28
N VAL A 96 -8.28 6.23 -15.48
CA VAL A 96 -8.08 7.61 -15.97
C VAL A 96 -8.82 8.61 -15.09
N ALA A 97 -10.08 8.33 -14.74
CA ALA A 97 -10.85 9.19 -13.85
C ALA A 97 -10.23 9.30 -12.45
N ALA A 98 -9.73 8.18 -11.91
CA ALA A 98 -9.03 8.13 -10.64
C ALA A 98 -7.71 8.92 -10.69
N ALA A 99 -6.94 8.80 -11.76
CA ALA A 99 -5.69 9.54 -11.95
C ALA A 99 -5.92 11.06 -12.02
N ILE A 100 -6.94 11.49 -12.79
CA ILE A 100 -7.34 12.90 -12.85
C ILE A 100 -7.78 13.40 -11.47
N THR A 101 -8.62 12.63 -10.78
CA THR A 101 -9.09 12.97 -9.43
C THR A 101 -7.92 13.07 -8.45
N ALA A 102 -7.00 12.11 -8.45
CA ALA A 102 -5.81 12.12 -7.60
C ALA A 102 -4.92 13.33 -7.88
N TYR A 103 -4.77 13.73 -9.14
CA TYR A 103 -4.00 14.91 -9.52
C TYR A 103 -4.66 16.22 -9.05
N VAL A 104 -5.98 16.35 -9.28
CA VAL A 104 -6.74 17.55 -8.91
C VAL A 104 -6.81 17.73 -7.38
N TYR A 105 -6.94 16.64 -6.64
CA TYR A 105 -7.08 16.67 -5.18
C TYR A 105 -5.77 16.38 -4.43
N LYS A 106 -4.62 16.38 -5.11
CA LYS A 106 -3.31 16.03 -4.51
C LYS A 106 -2.99 16.82 -3.24
N ASP A 107 -3.30 18.12 -3.23
CA ASP A 107 -2.98 19.00 -2.11
C ASP A 107 -3.88 18.69 -0.92
N LYS A 108 -5.18 18.44 -1.16
CA LYS A 108 -6.09 17.99 -0.11
C LYS A 108 -5.68 16.65 0.48
N VAL A 109 -5.28 15.70 -0.38
CA VAL A 109 -4.78 14.39 0.08
C VAL A 109 -3.52 14.58 0.92
N LYS A 110 -2.61 15.48 0.53
CA LYS A 110 -1.43 15.82 1.32
C LYS A 110 -1.82 16.38 2.69
N ASP A 111 -2.80 17.27 2.76
CA ASP A 111 -3.29 17.83 4.01
C ASP A 111 -3.90 16.74 4.92
N TYR A 112 -4.78 15.88 4.39
CA TYR A 112 -5.38 14.77 5.14
C TYR A 112 -4.33 13.78 5.66
N VAL A 113 -3.35 13.42 4.83
CA VAL A 113 -2.24 12.55 5.26
C VAL A 113 -1.40 13.26 6.32
N GLY A 114 -1.13 14.56 6.14
CA GLY A 114 -0.40 15.39 7.10
C GLY A 114 -1.09 15.47 8.46
N GLU A 115 -2.40 15.63 8.50
CA GLU A 115 -3.19 15.60 9.74
C GLU A 115 -3.13 14.23 10.44
N GLY A 116 -3.21 13.14 9.67
CA GLY A 116 -3.04 11.79 10.18
C GLY A 116 -1.65 11.55 10.77
N MET A 117 -0.61 12.07 10.11
CA MET A 117 0.77 12.03 10.60
C MET A 117 0.94 12.84 11.88
N ASP A 118 0.35 14.05 11.95
CA ASP A 118 0.35 14.86 13.17
C ASP A 118 -0.31 14.12 14.33
N TYR A 119 -1.45 13.48 14.07
CA TYR A 119 -2.17 12.71 15.07
C TYR A 119 -1.32 11.54 15.59
N ALA A 120 -0.68 10.80 14.70
CA ALA A 120 0.18 9.68 15.06
C ALA A 120 1.46 10.12 15.81
N LEU A 121 2.07 11.26 15.45
CA LEU A 121 3.21 11.83 16.17
C LEU A 121 2.82 12.35 17.57
N LYS A 122 1.60 12.88 17.74
CA LYS A 122 1.07 13.27 19.05
C LYS A 122 0.91 12.07 20.01
N HIS A 123 0.60 10.90 19.49
CA HIS A 123 0.39 9.66 20.24
C HIS A 123 1.55 8.65 20.06
N TYR A 124 2.74 9.16 19.74
CA TYR A 124 3.90 8.33 19.42
C TYR A 124 4.43 7.51 20.63
N ASP A 125 4.00 7.84 21.85
CA ASP A 125 4.23 7.05 23.05
C ASP A 125 3.42 5.73 23.07
N GLU A 126 2.29 5.68 22.37
CA GLU A 126 1.55 4.44 22.21
C GLU A 126 2.27 3.50 21.23
N LYS A 127 2.47 2.25 21.66
CA LYS A 127 3.15 1.19 20.90
C LYS A 127 2.70 1.10 19.44
N LYS A 128 1.40 1.25 19.20
CA LYS A 128 0.77 1.12 17.89
C LYS A 128 1.25 2.20 16.90
N TYR A 129 1.25 3.47 17.31
CA TYR A 129 1.68 4.58 16.45
C TYR A 129 3.20 4.59 16.32
N LYS A 130 3.92 4.27 17.40
CA LYS A 130 5.36 4.08 17.37
C LYS A 130 5.81 3.06 16.34
N GLU A 131 5.29 1.84 16.40
CA GLU A 131 5.66 0.77 15.47
C GLU A 131 5.33 1.13 14.01
N ALA A 132 4.20 1.80 13.78
CA ALA A 132 3.81 2.24 12.45
C ALA A 132 4.77 3.30 11.89
N PHE A 133 5.06 4.35 12.67
CA PHE A 133 5.99 5.41 12.25
C PHE A 133 7.42 4.89 12.10
N ASP A 134 7.90 4.05 13.03
CA ASP A 134 9.24 3.49 12.97
C ASP A 134 9.45 2.61 11.73
N THR A 135 8.41 1.89 11.33
CA THR A 135 8.42 1.08 10.10
C THR A 135 8.51 1.98 8.87
N VAL A 136 7.66 3.01 8.79
CA VAL A 136 7.66 3.97 7.66
C VAL A 136 9.01 4.66 7.54
N GLN A 137 9.58 5.13 8.65
CA GLN A 137 10.87 5.81 8.67
C GLN A 137 12.02 4.94 8.16
N LYS A 138 12.06 3.66 8.57
CA LYS A 138 13.08 2.71 8.11
C LYS A 138 12.90 2.30 6.65
N GLU A 139 11.66 2.08 6.21
CA GLU A 139 11.37 1.59 4.87
C GLU A 139 11.63 2.67 3.80
N PHE A 140 11.35 3.93 4.14
CA PHE A 140 11.46 5.05 3.21
C PHE A 140 12.71 5.92 3.41
N ASP A 141 13.56 5.56 4.37
CA ASP A 141 14.73 6.35 4.80
C ASP A 141 14.33 7.81 5.05
N CYS A 142 13.31 8.02 5.89
CA CYS A 142 12.79 9.34 6.25
C CYS A 142 12.70 9.52 7.77
N CYS A 143 12.56 10.77 8.24
CA CYS A 143 12.50 11.05 9.67
C CYS A 143 11.47 12.12 10.00
N GLY A 144 10.29 11.71 10.44
CA GLY A 144 9.20 12.62 10.83
C GLY A 144 8.26 12.92 9.67
N LYS A 145 7.34 13.86 9.87
CA LYS A 145 6.46 14.42 8.85
C LYS A 145 7.17 15.50 8.06
N ASP A 146 7.75 16.48 8.75
CA ASP A 146 8.42 17.65 8.17
C ASP A 146 9.95 17.60 8.41
N GLY A 147 10.46 16.47 8.89
CA GLY A 147 11.88 16.21 9.09
C GLY A 147 12.26 16.00 10.56
N VAL A 148 13.57 15.89 10.81
CA VAL A 148 14.12 15.66 12.17
C VAL A 148 13.78 16.80 13.16
N SER A 149 13.33 17.95 12.66
CA SER A 149 12.76 19.03 13.45
C SER A 149 11.56 18.58 14.29
N ASP A 150 10.78 17.60 13.85
CA ASP A 150 9.59 17.14 14.56
C ASP A 150 9.92 16.53 15.93
N TYR A 151 11.16 16.07 16.11
CA TYR A 151 11.67 15.47 17.35
C TYR A 151 12.52 16.43 18.18
N THR A 152 12.79 17.64 17.68
CA THR A 152 13.80 18.53 18.25
C THR A 152 13.30 19.97 18.41
N ASN A 153 13.96 20.79 19.22
CA ASN A 153 13.41 22.09 19.61
C ASN A 153 13.27 23.09 18.44
N PRO A 154 12.16 23.85 18.38
CA PRO A 154 10.96 23.75 19.23
C PRO A 154 10.18 22.47 18.93
N LYS A 155 9.81 21.71 19.96
CA LYS A 155 9.16 20.40 19.79
C LYS A 155 7.67 20.57 19.50
N PRO A 156 7.19 20.24 18.30
CA PRO A 156 5.75 20.26 18.00
C PRO A 156 4.99 19.12 18.70
N TYR A 157 5.69 18.06 19.12
CA TYR A 157 5.13 16.89 19.80
C TYR A 157 5.89 16.57 21.11
N ASN A 158 5.25 15.83 22.03
CA ASN A 158 5.83 15.45 23.33
C ASN A 158 6.88 14.32 23.24
N ILE A 159 7.75 14.37 22.23
CA ILE A 159 8.75 13.34 21.97
C ILE A 159 10.12 13.82 22.44
N THR A 160 10.76 13.04 23.30
CA THR A 160 11.98 13.47 24.00
C THR A 160 13.25 13.20 23.21
N THR A 161 13.26 12.15 22.39
CA THR A 161 14.42 11.63 21.67
C THR A 161 14.08 11.32 20.22
N ILE A 162 15.05 11.52 19.32
CA ILE A 162 14.93 11.08 17.92
C ILE A 162 14.91 9.55 17.91
N PRO A 163 13.92 8.90 17.27
CA PRO A 163 13.84 7.44 17.17
C PRO A 163 15.03 6.83 16.43
N ASP A 164 15.45 5.62 16.83
CA ASP A 164 16.51 4.90 16.11
C ASP A 164 16.13 4.56 14.67
N SER A 165 14.82 4.47 14.37
CA SER A 165 14.27 4.31 13.02
C SER A 165 14.58 5.47 12.07
N CYS A 166 14.92 6.65 12.59
CA CYS A 166 15.31 7.81 11.80
C CYS A 166 16.76 7.77 11.31
N CYS A 167 17.57 6.80 11.73
CA CYS A 167 19.00 6.75 11.44
C CYS A 167 19.41 5.43 10.79
N SER A 168 20.22 5.51 9.74
CA SER A 168 20.83 4.33 9.10
C SER A 168 21.93 3.70 9.97
N ASN A 169 22.63 4.53 10.75
CA ASN A 169 23.65 4.11 11.72
C ASN A 169 23.51 4.90 13.01
N LEU A 170 23.66 4.22 14.14
CA LEU A 170 23.65 4.85 15.47
C LEU A 170 25.07 5.29 15.86
N THR A 171 25.19 6.48 16.43
CA THR A 171 26.45 7.01 16.95
C THR A 171 26.60 6.69 18.43
N MET A 172 27.82 6.38 18.88
CA MET A 172 28.12 6.18 20.30
C MET A 172 28.29 7.53 20.99
N VAL A 173 27.37 7.90 21.88
CA VAL A 173 27.44 9.08 22.75
C VAL A 173 27.32 8.60 24.19
N ALA A 174 28.28 8.93 25.05
CA ALA A 174 28.28 8.53 26.46
C ALA A 174 28.02 7.02 26.69
N ASN A 175 28.69 6.15 25.92
CA ASN A 175 28.51 4.68 25.92
C ASN A 175 27.12 4.16 25.50
N GLN A 176 26.29 5.00 24.86
CA GLN A 176 25.00 4.60 24.30
C GLN A 176 24.94 4.86 22.80
N LYS A 177 24.40 3.90 22.04
CA LYS A 177 24.06 4.08 20.62
C LYS A 177 22.80 4.95 20.53
N VAL A 178 22.92 6.10 19.89
CA VAL A 178 21.82 7.06 19.74
C VAL A 178 21.71 7.60 18.33
N CYS A 179 20.49 7.90 17.91
CA CYS A 179 20.20 8.69 16.72
C CYS A 179 20.30 10.20 17.06
N THR A 180 21.02 10.94 16.22
CA THR A 180 21.24 12.39 16.37
C THR A 180 20.81 13.11 15.08
N LYS A 181 20.75 14.45 15.11
CA LYS A 181 20.41 15.22 13.90
C LYS A 181 21.40 15.02 12.74
N LEU A 182 22.65 14.64 13.02
CA LEU A 182 23.71 14.52 12.02
C LEU A 182 23.61 13.22 11.21
N ASN A 183 23.12 12.15 11.83
CA ASN A 183 22.95 10.83 11.22
C ASN A 183 21.49 10.48 10.90
N ALA A 184 20.56 11.37 11.23
CA ALA A 184 19.16 11.23 10.84
C ALA A 184 18.98 11.45 9.33
N TYR A 185 18.00 10.77 8.74
CA TYR A 185 17.59 11.02 7.37
C TYR A 185 17.15 12.48 7.17
N GLN A 186 17.71 13.16 6.16
CA GLN A 186 17.46 14.57 5.86
C GLN A 186 16.60 14.80 4.61
N LYS A 187 15.83 13.78 4.19
CA LYS A 187 14.92 13.90 3.05
C LYS A 187 13.74 14.80 3.36
#